data_AF-A0A7V3RJI9-F1
#
_entry.id   AF-A0A7V3RJI9-F1
#
_cell.length_a   1.000
_cell.length_b   1.000
_cell.length_c   1.000
_cell.angle_alpha   90.00
_cell.angle_beta   90.00
_cell.angle_gamma   90.00
#
_symmetry.space_group_name_H-M   'P 1'
#
loop_
_entity.id
_entity.type
_entity.pdbx_description
1 polymer ?
#
loop_
_entity_poly.entity_id
_entity_poly.type
_entity_poly.pdbx_seq_one_letter_code
_entity_poly.pdbx_strand_id
1 'polypeptide(L)' 'MKEKVVINLNQKEQIELEQIVTDEDEKQALEFLKGVVKKKVDKANAPGCKPVFEWKVKEPQILIELKEKAKNKNP' A
#
# COMPACT_ATOMS: atom_id res chain seq x y z
N MET A 1 -0.97 -17.56 12.80
CA MET A 1 -0.18 -17.19 11.60
C MET A 1 0.52 -15.88 11.88
N LYS A 2 1.84 -15.78 11.69
CA LYS A 2 2.54 -14.48 11.78
C LYS A 2 2.19 -13.66 10.55
N GLU A 3 1.78 -12.41 10.73
CA GLU A 3 1.57 -11.49 9.61
C GLU A 3 2.90 -11.25 8.90
N LYS A 4 2.93 -11.50 7.57
CA LYS A 4 4.10 -11.25 6.75
C LYS A 4 4.11 -9.77 6.36
N VAL A 5 5.02 -9.00 6.92
CA VAL A 5 5.24 -7.61 6.54
C VAL A 5 6.25 -7.56 5.41
N VAL A 6 5.85 -6.96 4.28
CA VAL A 6 6.72 -6.75 3.11
C VAL A 6 7.07 -5.27 3.02
N ILE A 7 8.36 -4.96 2.98
CA ILE A 7 8.87 -3.59 2.84
C ILE A 7 9.56 -3.48 1.48
N ASN A 8 8.95 -2.74 0.57
CA ASN A 8 9.51 -2.51 -0.76
C ASN A 8 10.67 -1.52 -0.68
N LEU A 9 11.82 -1.88 -1.24
CA LEU A 9 12.94 -0.96 -1.48
C LEU A 9 12.75 -0.27 -2.83
N ASN A 10 13.11 1.01 -2.91
CA ASN A 10 13.25 1.66 -4.22
C ASN A 10 14.60 1.29 -4.85
N GLN A 11 14.78 1.61 -6.14
CA GLN A 11 15.98 1.23 -6.88
C GLN A 11 17.29 1.75 -6.24
N LYS A 12 17.28 2.96 -5.68
CA LYS A 12 18.46 3.51 -5.00
C LYS A 12 18.75 2.76 -3.69
N GLU A 13 17.72 2.51 -2.90
CA GLU A 13 17.81 1.74 -1.65
C GLU A 13 18.31 0.31 -1.90
N GLN A 14 17.88 -0.30 -3.01
CA GLN A 14 18.32 -1.63 -3.41
C GLN A 14 19.82 -1.66 -3.77
N ILE A 15 20.28 -0.72 -4.61
CA ILE A 15 21.70 -0.64 -5.01
C ILE A 15 22.60 -0.44 -3.79
N GLU A 16 22.19 0.43 -2.86
CA GLU A 16 22.94 0.71 -1.63
C GLU A 16 23.02 -0.52 -0.73
N LEU A 17 21.94 -1.28 -0.58
CA LEU A 17 21.95 -2.53 0.16
C LEU A 17 22.83 -3.60 -0.53
N GLU A 18 22.75 -3.73 -1.86
CA GLU A 18 23.58 -4.67 -2.63
C GLU A 18 25.07 -4.39 -2.45
N GLN A 19 25.48 -3.11 -2.39
CA GLN A 19 26.86 -2.72 -2.10
C GLN A 19 27.29 -3.17 -0.70
N ILE A 20 26.48 -2.87 0.33
CA ILE A 20 26.80 -3.25 1.71
C ILE A 20 26.91 -4.77 1.88
N VAL A 21 26.02 -5.52 1.22
CA VAL A 21 26.05 -6.99 1.24
C VAL A 21 27.27 -7.53 0.50
N THR A 22 27.69 -6.88 -0.59
CA THR A 22 28.92 -7.26 -1.33
C THR A 22 30.17 -7.08 -0.47
N ASP A 23 30.17 -6.07 0.39
CA ASP A 23 31.26 -5.81 1.34
C ASP A 23 31.19 -6.70 2.60
N GLU A 24 30.23 -7.63 2.67
CA GLU A 24 29.97 -8.56 3.78
C GLU A 24 29.76 -7.88 5.15
N ASP A 25 29.37 -6.60 5.18
CA ASP A 25 29.10 -5.86 6.42
C ASP A 25 27.64 -6.04 6.88
N GLU A 26 27.40 -7.13 7.63
CA GLU A 26 26.09 -7.44 8.20
C GLU A 26 25.56 -6.32 9.12
N LYS A 27 26.44 -5.70 9.90
CA LYS A 27 26.04 -4.67 10.87
C LYS A 27 25.53 -3.43 10.14
N GLN A 28 26.24 -3.00 9.10
CA GLN A 28 25.84 -1.88 8.27
C GLN A 28 24.55 -2.20 7.51
N ALA A 29 24.37 -3.44 7.01
CA ALA A 29 23.16 -3.84 6.31
C ALA A 29 21.93 -3.75 7.23
N LEU A 30 22.05 -4.22 8.47
CA LEU A 30 20.98 -4.14 9.47
C LEU A 30 20.64 -2.71 9.86
N GLU A 31 21.63 -1.85 10.08
CA GLU A 31 21.42 -0.44 10.38
C GLU A 31 20.76 0.29 9.19
N PHE A 32 21.19 -0.01 7.96
CA PHE A 32 20.58 0.52 6.76
C PHE A 32 19.09 0.14 6.67
N LEU A 33 18.77 -1.16 6.79
CA LEU A 33 17.39 -1.65 6.72
C LEU A 33 16.52 -1.01 7.80
N LYS A 34 17.02 -0.93 9.05
CA LYS A 34 16.31 -0.27 10.16
C LYS A 34 16.02 1.20 9.85
N GLY A 35 16.97 1.92 9.26
CA GLY A 35 16.80 3.30 8.81
C GLY A 35 15.73 3.44 7.71
N VAL A 36 15.72 2.52 6.73
CA VAL A 36 14.72 2.49 5.66
C VAL A 36 13.32 2.22 6.21
N VAL A 37 13.17 1.23 7.10
CA VAL A 37 11.88 0.91 7.74
C VAL A 37 11.35 2.13 8.50
N LYS A 38 12.20 2.75 9.33
CA LYS A 38 11.83 3.91 10.13
C LYS A 38 11.33 5.06 9.25
N LYS A 39 12.06 5.41 8.19
CA LYS A 39 11.65 6.47 7.24
C LYS A 39 10.28 6.20 6.61
N LYS A 40 10.01 4.96 6.21
CA LYS A 40 8.73 4.59 5.58
C LYS A 40 7.57 4.62 6.59
N VAL A 41 7.82 4.16 7.82
CA VAL A 41 6.84 4.24 8.92
C VAL A 41 6.55 5.70 9.27
N ASP A 42 7.57 6.52 9.45
CA ASP A 42 7.43 7.95 9.77
C ASP A 42 6.68 8.68 8.65
N LYS A 43 6.96 8.37 7.39
CA LYS A 43 6.23 8.91 6.23
C LYS A 43 4.77 8.45 6.20
N ALA A 44 4.47 7.19 6.54
CA ALA A 44 3.10 6.68 6.61
C ALA A 44 2.31 7.29 7.78
N ASN A 45 3.00 7.59 8.87
CA ASN A 45 2.44 8.25 10.06
C ASN A 45 2.34 9.77 9.90
N ALA A 46 3.04 10.35 8.92
CA ALA A 46 2.98 11.78 8.66
C ALA A 46 1.52 12.19 8.36
N PRO A 47 1.08 13.36 8.86
CA PRO A 47 -0.26 13.89 8.60
C PRO A 47 -0.35 14.36 7.14
N GLY A 48 -0.51 13.42 6.21
CA GLY A 48 -0.86 13.66 4.82
C GLY A 48 -2.34 13.39 4.57
N CYS A 49 -2.91 14.04 3.56
CA CYS A 49 -4.29 13.82 3.11
C CYS A 49 -4.47 12.34 2.74
N LYS A 50 -5.07 11.55 3.64
CA LYS A 50 -5.51 10.19 3.33
C LYS A 50 -6.74 10.32 2.45
N PRO A 51 -6.75 9.86 1.18
CA PRO A 51 -7.97 9.85 0.40
C PRO A 51 -8.97 8.92 1.10
N VAL A 52 -9.97 9.53 1.74
CA VAL A 52 -11.10 8.80 2.30
C VAL A 52 -12.04 8.54 1.13
N PHE A 53 -11.99 7.33 0.59
CA PHE A 53 -13.01 6.88 -0.35
C PHE A 53 -14.28 6.60 0.47
N GLU A 54 -15.21 7.55 0.49
CA GLU A 54 -16.53 7.32 1.06
C GLU A 54 -17.32 6.33 0.19
N TRP A 55 -17.58 5.13 0.72
CA TRP A 55 -18.42 4.11 0.07
C TRP A 55 -19.91 4.52 -0.01
N LYS A 56 -20.27 5.72 0.45
CA LYS A 56 -21.64 6.27 0.39
C LYS A 56 -21.91 6.99 -0.94
N VAL A 57 -21.44 6.43 -2.06
CA VAL A 57 -21.81 6.96 -3.37
C VAL A 57 -23.30 6.66 -3.57
N LYS A 58 -24.11 7.69 -3.90
CA LYS A 58 -25.48 7.47 -4.38
C LYS A 58 -25.42 6.45 -5.50
N GLU A 59 -26.25 5.41 -5.40
CA GLU A 59 -26.30 4.37 -6.42
C GLU A 59 -26.49 5.03 -7.79
N PRO A 60 -25.62 4.76 -8.78
CA PRO A 60 -25.72 5.41 -10.08
C PRO A 60 -27.08 5.09 -10.69
N GLN A 61 -27.74 6.09 -11.28
CA GLN A 61 -29.10 6.00 -11.82
C GLN A 61 -29.27 4.81 -12.79
N ILE A 62 -28.21 4.49 -13.54
CA ILE A 62 -28.15 3.33 -14.43
C ILE A 62 -28.42 2.01 -13.69
N LEU A 63 -27.87 1.83 -12.47
CA LEU A 63 -28.11 0.62 -11.68
C LEU A 63 -29.57 0.54 -11.19
N ILE A 64 -30.15 1.69 -10.86
CA ILE A 64 -31.56 1.80 -10.43
C ILE A 64 -32.49 1.40 -11.59
N GLU A 65 -32.28 1.97 -12.78
CA GLU A 65 -33.08 1.67 -13.98
C GLU A 65 -32.99 0.20 -14.40
N LEU A 66 -31.80 -0.42 -14.30
CA LEU A 66 -31.61 -1.82 -14.62
C LEU A 66 -32.38 -2.74 -13.65
N LYS A 67 -32.40 -2.41 -12.36
CA LYS A 67 -33.17 -3.15 -11.34
C LYS A 67 -34.68 -3.05 -11.58
N GLU A 68 -35.18 -1.88 -11.96
CA GLU A 68 -36.60 -1.70 -12.30
C GLU A 68 -37.01 -2.50 -13.54
N LYS A 69 -36.17 -2.49 -14.58
CA LYS A 69 -36.39 -3.30 -15.79
C LYS A 69 -36.35 -4.79 -15.51
N ALA A 70 -35.49 -5.25 -14.60
CA ALA A 70 -35.44 -6.65 -14.18
C ALA A 70 -36.69 -7.09 -13.40
N LYS A 71 -37.23 -6.22 -12.54
CA LYS A 71 -38.49 -6.49 -11.81
C LYS A 71 -39.70 -6.57 -12.73
N ASN A 72 -39.77 -5.75 -13.76
CA ASN A 72 -40.90 -5.75 -14.71
C ASN A 72 -40.84 -6.87 -15.76
N LYS A 73 -39.81 -7.73 -15.74
CA LYS A 73 -39.63 -8.85 -16.69
C LYS A 73 -39.94 -10.24 -16.11
N ASN A 74 -40.33 -10.33 -14.84
CA ASN A 74 -40.87 -11.56 -14.24
C ASN A 74 -42.39 -11.38 -14.03
N PRO A 75 -43.23 -11.75 -15.01
CA PRO A 75 -44.68 -11.90 -14.81
C PRO A 75 -45.02 -13.08 -13.89
#